data_AF-A0A958JAB3-F1
#
_entry.id   AF-A0A958JAB3-F1
#
_cell.length_a   1.000
_cell.length_b   1.000
_cell.length_c   1.000
_cell.angle_alpha   90.00
_cell.angle_beta   90.00
_cell.angle_gamma   90.00
#
_symmetry.space_group_name_H-M   'P 1'
#
loop_
_entity.id
_entity.type
_entity.pdbx_description
1 polymer ?
#
loop_
_entity_poly.entity_id
_entity_poly.type
_entity_poly.pdbx_seq_one_letter_code
_entity_poly.pdbx_strand_id
1 'polypeptide(L)'
;TKFDAPLKQKLAEVEASDAAAQLRFLGKCAQPIDDTMREALSKAGVTVNSVTGDIFTASGTAAQIKSAAQLDFVTQLQLSVERKLY
;
A
#
# COMPACT_ATOMS: atom_id res chain seq x y z
N THR A 1 -9.37 8.36 -8.17
CA THR A 1 -8.73 8.08 -6.87
C THR A 1 -7.91 6.82 -7.02
N LYS A 2 -6.65 6.80 -6.57
CA LYS A 2 -5.72 5.67 -6.79
C LYS A 2 -6.03 4.42 -5.97
N PHE A 3 -6.98 4.49 -5.04
CA PHE A 3 -7.39 3.39 -4.16
C PHE A 3 -8.58 2.61 -4.72
N ASP A 4 -8.48 1.29 -4.68
CA ASP A 4 -9.59 0.39 -4.97
C ASP A 4 -10.67 0.40 -3.86
N ALA A 5 -11.91 0.08 -4.23
CA ALA A 5 -13.05 0.01 -3.30
C ALA A 5 -12.77 -0.84 -2.04
N PRO A 6 -12.23 -2.08 -2.12
CA PRO A 6 -11.91 -2.87 -0.94
C PRO A 6 -10.84 -2.24 -0.04
N LEU A 7 -9.86 -1.54 -0.60
CA LEU A 7 -8.84 -0.88 0.19
C LEU A 7 -9.43 0.31 0.96
N LYS A 8 -10.28 1.12 0.32
CA LYS A 8 -10.96 2.23 1.00
C LYS A 8 -11.82 1.75 2.16
N GLN A 9 -12.60 0.68 1.96
CA GLN A 9 -13.42 0.12 3.01
C GLN A 9 -12.55 -0.38 4.17
N LYS A 10 -11.46 -1.10 3.87
CA LYS A 10 -10.57 -1.62 4.91
C LYS A 10 -9.85 -0.51 5.67
N LEU A 11 -9.40 0.54 4.99
CA LEU A 11 -8.82 1.73 5.61
C LEU A 11 -9.81 2.39 6.57
N ALA A 12 -11.06 2.61 6.15
CA ALA A 12 -12.08 3.18 7.03
C ALA A 12 -12.40 2.27 8.23
N GLU A 13 -12.42 0.95 8.03
CA GLU A 13 -12.66 -0.03 9.11
C GLU A 13 -11.53 -0.02 10.14
N VAL A 14 -10.27 -0.05 9.71
CA VAL A 14 -9.14 0.04 10.66
C VAL A 14 -9.03 1.43 11.28
N GLU A 15 -9.30 2.51 10.55
CA GLU A 15 -9.30 3.85 11.15
C GLU A 15 -10.37 3.99 12.23
N ALA A 16 -11.50 3.29 12.11
CA ALA A 16 -12.56 3.27 13.11
C ALA A 16 -12.30 2.31 14.28
N SER A 17 -11.60 1.19 14.05
CA SER A 17 -11.31 0.19 15.09
C SER A 17 -9.94 0.40 15.74
N ASP A 18 -8.88 0.40 14.95
CA ASP A 18 -7.49 0.49 15.39
C ASP A 18 -6.63 1.18 14.32
N ALA A 19 -6.44 2.49 14.45
CA ALA A 19 -5.71 3.31 13.49
C ALA A 19 -4.21 2.95 13.40
N ALA A 20 -3.69 2.18 14.37
CA ALA A 20 -2.33 1.67 14.41
C ALA A 20 -2.18 0.30 13.73
N ALA A 21 -3.28 -0.32 13.28
CA ALA A 21 -3.26 -1.61 12.63
C ALA A 21 -2.44 -1.56 11.35
N GLN A 22 -1.46 -2.46 11.24
CA GLN A 22 -0.70 -2.63 10.02
C GLN A 22 -1.53 -3.41 9.00
N LEU A 23 -1.77 -2.78 7.85
CA LEU A 23 -2.43 -3.39 6.71
C LEU A 23 -1.41 -3.70 5.64
N ARG A 24 -1.55 -4.89 5.05
CA ARG A 24 -0.82 -5.24 3.82
C ARG A 24 -1.59 -4.75 2.62
N PHE A 25 -0.86 -4.15 1.68
CA PHE A 25 -1.41 -3.61 0.45
C PHE A 25 -0.44 -3.88 -0.69
N LEU A 26 -1.01 -3.91 -1.88
CA LEU A 26 -0.31 -4.05 -3.14
C LEU A 26 -0.42 -2.72 -3.87
N GLY A 27 0.72 -2.16 -4.25
CA GLY A 27 0.79 -0.98 -5.11
C GLY A 27 1.26 -1.35 -6.49
N LYS A 28 0.67 -0.71 -7.49
CA LYS A 28 1.14 -0.72 -8.87
C LYS A 28 1.72 0.64 -9.21
N CYS A 29 2.84 0.62 -9.91
CA CYS A 29 3.55 1.79 -10.36
C CYS A 29 3.40 1.96 -11.88
N ALA A 30 3.67 3.16 -12.38
CA ALA A 30 3.68 3.41 -13.83
C ALA A 30 4.88 2.75 -14.53
N GLN A 31 5.97 2.55 -13.78
CA GLN A 31 7.25 2.04 -14.23
C GLN A 31 7.75 0.93 -13.29
N PRO A 32 8.73 0.11 -13.74
CA PRO A 32 9.41 -0.83 -12.87
C PRO A 32 9.93 -0.13 -11.62
N ILE A 33 9.86 -0.82 -10.49
CA ILE A 33 10.20 -0.21 -9.21
C ILE A 33 11.70 -0.26 -9.00
N ASP A 34 12.32 0.90 -9.06
CA ASP A 34 13.74 1.11 -8.78
C ASP A 34 14.01 1.40 -7.29
N ASP A 35 15.28 1.39 -6.89
CA ASP A 35 15.72 1.67 -5.51
C ASP A 35 15.22 3.03 -4.99
N THR A 36 15.22 4.08 -5.82
CA THR A 36 14.70 5.41 -5.43
C THR A 36 13.22 5.35 -5.01
N MET A 37 12.42 4.54 -5.69
CA MET A 37 10.99 4.37 -5.37
C MET A 37 10.82 3.58 -4.07
N ARG A 38 11.67 2.57 -3.83
CA ARG A 38 11.70 1.82 -2.57
C ARG A 38 12.08 2.72 -1.40
N GLU A 39 13.07 3.59 -1.57
CA GLU A 39 13.44 4.58 -0.57
C GLU A 39 12.31 5.57 -0.29
N ALA A 40 11.60 6.04 -1.32
CA ALA A 40 10.45 6.93 -1.16
C ALA A 40 9.30 6.26 -0.39
N LEU A 41 9.02 4.99 -0.67
CA LEU A 41 8.05 4.18 0.09
C LEU A 41 8.49 4.02 1.55
N SER A 42 9.77 3.72 1.79
CA SER A 42 10.31 3.64 3.15
C SER A 42 10.20 4.98 3.90
N LYS A 43 10.48 6.11 3.23
CA LYS A 43 10.29 7.47 3.77
C LYS A 43 8.81 7.80 4.06
N ALA A 44 7.88 7.23 3.31
CA ALA A 44 6.44 7.33 3.61
C ALA A 44 6.03 6.49 4.84
N GLY A 45 6.96 5.74 5.45
CA GLY A 45 6.72 4.92 6.62
C GLY A 45 6.16 3.54 6.31
N VAL A 46 6.00 3.17 5.03
CA VAL A 46 5.53 1.84 4.65
C VAL A 46 6.71 0.87 4.50
N THR A 47 6.51 -0.35 4.98
CA THR A 47 7.49 -1.43 4.89
C THR A 47 7.27 -2.19 3.60
N VAL A 48 8.19 -2.07 2.64
CA VAL A 48 8.11 -2.82 1.37
C VAL A 48 8.56 -4.26 1.60
N ASN A 49 7.67 -5.22 1.36
CA ASN A 49 7.91 -6.65 1.55
C ASN A 49 8.45 -7.32 0.28
N SER A 50 7.88 -7.01 -0.88
CA SER A 50 8.34 -7.57 -2.16
C SER A 50 8.05 -6.63 -3.30
N VAL A 51 8.86 -6.76 -4.35
CA VAL A 51 8.79 -5.97 -5.57
C VAL A 51 8.89 -6.93 -6.75
N THR A 52 7.95 -6.84 -7.67
CA THR A 52 7.85 -7.67 -8.87
C THR A 52 7.53 -6.76 -10.05
N GLY A 53 8.57 -6.35 -10.79
CA GLY A 53 8.42 -5.43 -11.92
C GLY A 53 7.87 -4.08 -11.48
N ASP A 54 6.70 -3.70 -11.99
CA ASP A 54 5.97 -2.48 -11.63
C ASP A 54 5.02 -2.64 -10.42
N ILE A 55 4.99 -3.82 -9.79
CA ILE A 55 4.10 -4.11 -8.66
C ILE A 55 4.92 -4.30 -7.39
N PHE A 56 4.48 -3.74 -6.27
CA PHE A 56 5.05 -3.99 -4.95
C PHE A 56 4.00 -4.41 -3.93
N THR A 57 4.41 -5.20 -2.96
CA THR A 57 3.66 -5.45 -1.73
C THR A 57 4.35 -4.72 -0.60
N ALA A 58 3.56 -4.01 0.19
CA ALA A 58 4.03 -3.29 1.36
C ALA A 58 3.03 -3.41 2.50
N SER A 59 3.48 -3.09 3.70
CA SER A 59 2.68 -3.08 4.91
C SER A 59 2.85 -1.75 5.64
N GLY A 60 1.76 -1.22 6.18
CA GLY A 60 1.77 0.05 6.89
C GLY A 60 0.42 0.38 7.49
N THR A 61 0.37 1.45 8.28
CA THR A 61 -0.89 1.94 8.86
C THR A 61 -1.72 2.68 7.81
N ALA A 62 -3.00 2.93 8.10
CA ALA A 62 -3.87 3.64 7.17
C ALA A 62 -3.33 5.01 6.74
N ALA A 63 -2.69 5.75 7.66
CA ALA A 63 -2.04 7.02 7.36
C ALA A 63 -0.85 6.85 6.40
N GLN A 64 0.03 5.87 6.65
CA GLN A 64 1.20 5.59 5.82
C GLN A 64 0.80 5.13 4.41
N ILE A 65 -0.24 4.31 4.30
CA ILE A 65 -0.80 3.87 3.00
C ILE A 65 -1.31 5.07 2.21
N LYS A 66 -1.99 6.01 2.89
CA LYS A 66 -2.44 7.26 2.27
C LYS A 66 -1.26 8.11 1.80
N SER A 67 -0.18 8.20 2.57
CA SER A 67 1.05 8.89 2.17
C SER A 67 1.71 8.22 0.97
N ALA A 68 1.80 6.88 0.94
CA ALA A 68 2.33 6.15 -0.21
C ALA A 68 1.49 6.39 -1.48
N ALA A 69 0.18 6.57 -1.36
CA ALA A 69 -0.70 6.89 -2.49
C ALA A 69 -0.46 8.26 -3.10
N GLN A 70 0.09 9.20 -2.32
CA GLN A 70 0.42 10.54 -2.79
C GLN A 70 1.70 10.57 -3.63
N LEU A 71 2.46 9.47 -3.64
CA LEU A 71 3.65 9.35 -4.50
C LEU A 71 3.23 9.35 -5.96
N ASP A 72 3.94 10.14 -6.77
CA ASP A 72 3.59 10.40 -8.18
C ASP A 72 3.61 9.11 -9.01
N PHE A 73 4.61 8.27 -8.75
CA PHE A 73 4.84 7.01 -9.47
C PHE A 73 3.81 5.91 -9.16
N VAL A 74 3.08 6.02 -8.04
CA VAL A 74 2.05 5.05 -7.66
C VAL A 74 0.81 5.33 -8.49
N THR A 75 0.42 4.39 -9.34
CA THR A 75 -0.76 4.51 -10.20
C THR A 75 -1.99 3.92 -9.52
N GLN A 76 -1.81 2.82 -8.78
CA GLN A 76 -2.92 2.10 -8.15
C GLN A 76 -2.50 1.46 -6.84
N LEU A 77 -3.43 1.41 -5.88
CA LEU A 77 -3.27 0.73 -4.59
C LEU A 77 -4.46 -0.17 -4.31
N GLN A 78 -4.16 -1.43 -4.02
CA GLN A 78 -5.11 -2.50 -3.78
C GLN A 78 -4.85 -3.15 -2.43
N LEU A 79 -5.91 -3.64 -1.79
CA LEU A 79 -5.77 -4.38 -0.55
C LEU A 79 -5.13 -5.74 -0.85
N SER A 80 -4.04 -6.08 -0.17
CA SER A 80 -3.54 -7.45 -0.19
C SER A 80 -4.45 -8.27 0.69
N VAL A 81 -5.49 -8.84 0.08
CA VAL A 81 -6.36 -9.78 0.76
C VAL A 81 -5.57 -11.07 0.91
N GLU A 82 -5.09 -11.35 2.12
CA GLU A 82 -4.78 -12.73 2.51
C GLU A 82 -6.11 -13.48 2.45
N ARG A 83 -6.41 -14.10 1.30
CA ARG A 83 -7.45 -15.12 1.25
C ARG A 83 -7.00 -16.19 2.24
N LYS A 84 -7.63 -16.24 3.41
CA LYS A 84 -7.71 -17.49 4.16
C LYS A 84 -8.35 -18.49 3.21
N LEU A 85 -7.54 -19.34 2.57
CA LEU A 85 -8.02 -20.60 2.04
C LEU A 85 -8.50 -21.38 3.27
N TYR A 86 -9.82 -21.52 3.39
CA TYR A 86 -10.46 -22.49 4.27
C TYR A 86 -10.60 -23.81 3.53
#